data_AF-A0A8C4TX33-F1
#
_entry.id   AF-A0A8C4TX33-F1
#
_cell.length_a   1.000
_cell.length_b   1.000
_cell.length_c   1.000
_cell.angle_alpha   90.00
_cell.angle_beta   90.00
_cell.angle_gamma   90.00
#
_symmetry.space_group_name_H-M   'P 1'
#
loop_
_entity.id
_entity.type
_entity.pdbx_description
1 polymer ?
#
loop_
_entity_poly.entity_id
_entity_poly.type
_entity_poly.pdbx_seq_one_letter_code
_entity_poly.pdbx_strand_id
1 'polypeptide(L)'
;MMLSPDQAADSDHPSSAPSDPESLGGADPQALSCCVSDPEPAEGGGGEGRGGGGGGGGGEGRGGGRPGLHPPPLSREEKRRRRRATAKYRSAHATRERIRVEAFNLAFAELRKLLPTLPPDKKLSKIEILRLAICYISYLNHVLDV
;
A
#
# COMPACT_ATOMS: atom_id res chain seq x y z
N MET A 1 21.54 -54.84 29.86
CA MET A 1 21.09 -54.09 28.67
C MET A 1 20.62 -52.74 29.21
N MET A 2 21.42 -51.67 29.15
CA MET A 2 21.39 -50.64 28.08
C MET A 2 19.94 -50.19 27.78
N LEU A 3 19.49 -48.92 27.90
CA LEU A 3 20.10 -47.59 28.05
C LEU A 3 19.07 -46.62 28.71
N SER A 4 19.56 -45.56 29.35
CA SER A 4 18.85 -44.33 29.75
C SER A 4 18.85 -43.30 28.57
N PRO A 5 18.64 -41.98 28.76
CA PRO A 5 17.40 -41.19 28.99
C PRO A 5 17.30 -39.95 28.05
N ASP A 6 16.20 -39.18 28.08
CA ASP A 6 16.16 -37.74 27.71
C ASP A 6 14.92 -37.10 28.38
N GLN A 7 14.99 -36.28 29.46
CA GLN A 7 15.50 -34.90 29.64
C GLN A 7 14.84 -33.90 28.66
N ALA A 8 14.43 -32.66 29.00
CA ALA A 8 14.67 -31.73 30.10
C ALA A 8 13.38 -30.84 30.24
N ALA A 9 12.88 -30.47 31.41
CA ALA A 9 13.34 -29.40 32.31
C ALA A 9 13.60 -28.06 31.60
N ASP A 10 12.60 -27.17 31.56
CA ASP A 10 12.78 -25.74 31.26
C ASP A 10 12.40 -24.96 32.52
N SER A 11 13.40 -24.31 33.11
CA SER A 11 13.33 -23.51 34.33
C SER A 11 13.88 -22.11 34.05
N ASP A 12 13.28 -21.12 34.72
CA ASP A 12 13.83 -19.81 35.08
C ASP A 12 13.81 -18.63 34.08
N HIS A 13 12.81 -17.74 34.24
CA HIS A 13 12.83 -16.36 34.83
C HIS A 13 14.03 -15.37 34.55
N PRO A 14 13.93 -14.05 34.88
CA PRO A 14 13.71 -12.92 33.95
C PRO A 14 14.86 -11.86 33.91
N SER A 15 14.59 -10.74 33.20
CA SER A 15 15.16 -9.36 33.33
C SER A 15 16.35 -8.94 32.43
N SER A 16 16.17 -7.83 31.68
CA SER A 16 16.90 -6.54 31.80
C SER A 16 16.96 -5.75 30.48
N ALA A 17 16.56 -4.47 30.49
CA ALA A 17 16.96 -3.41 29.52
C ALA A 17 18.38 -2.88 29.88
N PRO A 18 18.99 -1.81 29.28
CA PRO A 18 18.61 -0.89 28.18
C PRO A 18 19.77 -0.59 27.17
N SER A 19 19.58 0.31 26.17
CA SER A 19 20.50 1.43 25.80
C SER A 19 20.20 2.02 24.39
N ASP A 20 19.95 3.33 24.31
CA ASP A 20 20.11 4.17 23.10
C ASP A 20 21.60 4.54 22.90
N PRO A 21 22.02 4.93 21.67
CA PRO A 21 22.59 6.29 21.56
C PRO A 21 22.30 7.07 20.26
N GLU A 22 22.59 8.37 20.38
CA GLU A 22 22.33 9.55 19.55
C GLU A 22 22.99 9.68 18.14
N SER A 23 22.27 10.40 17.26
CA SER A 23 22.64 11.62 16.48
C SER A 23 23.60 11.62 15.25
N LEU A 24 23.28 12.60 14.36
CA LEU A 24 23.97 13.15 13.18
C LEU A 24 23.81 12.35 11.86
N GLY A 25 23.39 12.89 10.71
CA GLY A 25 23.22 14.25 10.22
C GLY A 25 23.39 14.19 8.69
N GLY A 26 22.37 14.58 7.93
CA GLY A 26 22.41 14.55 6.46
C GLY A 26 21.04 14.87 5.85
N ALA A 27 20.74 16.15 5.74
CA ALA A 27 19.55 16.67 5.09
C ALA A 27 19.79 16.90 3.58
N ASP A 28 18.77 16.54 2.80
CA ASP A 28 18.45 16.85 1.38
C ASP A 28 19.28 16.17 0.25
N PRO A 29 18.69 15.81 -0.92
CA PRO A 29 17.40 16.27 -1.46
C PRO A 29 16.47 15.21 -2.08
N GLN A 30 15.17 15.51 -2.07
CA GLN A 30 14.02 14.74 -2.58
C GLN A 30 13.22 13.97 -1.52
N ALA A 31 12.44 14.77 -0.80
CA ALA A 31 11.23 14.42 -0.08
C ALA A 31 10.25 13.54 -0.90
N LEU A 32 10.42 12.23 -0.87
CA LEU A 32 9.30 11.29 -1.04
C LEU A 32 8.60 11.09 0.30
N SER A 33 8.14 12.23 0.83
CA SER A 33 7.12 12.29 1.87
C SER A 33 5.79 11.90 1.24
N CYS A 34 5.62 10.60 1.02
CA CYS A 34 4.30 10.01 0.82
C CYS A 34 3.82 9.38 2.14
N CYS A 35 3.99 10.08 3.26
CA CYS A 35 3.05 9.96 4.36
C CYS A 35 1.72 10.55 3.89
N VAL A 36 1.04 9.84 2.99
CA VAL A 36 -0.35 10.13 2.67
C VAL A 36 -1.15 9.57 3.83
N SER A 37 -1.13 10.33 4.92
CA SER A 37 -2.07 10.25 6.02
C SER A 37 -3.43 9.90 5.42
N ASP A 38 -4.10 8.90 6.00
CA ASP A 38 -5.52 8.71 5.74
C ASP A 38 -6.19 10.09 5.75
N PRO A 39 -7.00 10.46 4.73
CA PRO A 39 -7.65 11.76 4.75
C PRO A 39 -8.57 11.79 5.97
N GLU A 40 -8.15 12.54 6.99
CA GLU A 40 -8.94 12.96 8.13
C GLU A 40 -10.31 13.44 7.62
N PRO A 41 -11.42 13.04 8.25
CA PRO A 41 -12.71 13.62 7.93
C PRO A 41 -12.68 15.09 8.38
N ALA A 42 -12.58 16.00 7.40
CA ALA A 42 -12.76 17.42 7.66
C ALA A 42 -14.17 17.67 8.23
N GLU A 43 -14.24 17.89 9.53
CA GLU A 43 -15.37 18.55 10.20
C GLU A 43 -15.17 20.06 10.01
N GLY A 44 -16.04 20.70 9.22
CA GLY A 44 -15.97 22.15 8.99
C GLY A 44 -16.95 22.70 7.96
N GLY A 45 -18.12 23.14 8.45
CA GLY A 45 -18.76 24.42 8.10
C GLY A 45 -19.21 24.71 6.66
N GLY A 46 -20.54 24.70 6.45
CA GLY A 46 -21.28 25.72 5.70
C GLY A 46 -21.10 25.81 4.19
N GLY A 47 -22.00 25.18 3.43
CA GLY A 47 -22.17 25.44 2.00
C GLY A 47 -23.36 24.68 1.43
N GLU A 48 -24.46 25.38 1.20
CA GLU A 48 -25.66 24.84 0.54
C GLU A 48 -25.33 24.36 -0.87
N GLY A 49 -25.38 23.05 -1.09
CA GLY A 49 -25.15 22.42 -2.39
C GLY A 49 -26.11 21.27 -2.59
N ARG A 50 -27.24 21.56 -3.23
CA ARG A 50 -28.28 20.61 -3.64
C ARG A 50 -27.75 19.57 -4.63
N GLY A 51 -28.13 18.30 -4.42
CA GLY A 51 -28.04 17.19 -5.38
C GLY A 51 -27.83 15.88 -4.63
N GLY A 52 -28.82 15.02 -4.37
CA GLY A 52 -29.93 14.59 -5.21
C GLY A 52 -29.62 13.18 -5.76
N GLY A 53 -29.83 12.12 -4.95
CA GLY A 53 -30.76 11.01 -5.27
C GLY A 53 -30.02 9.83 -5.94
N GLY A 54 -30.33 8.54 -5.79
CA GLY A 54 -31.34 7.72 -5.13
C GLY A 54 -30.93 6.25 -5.42
N GLY A 55 -31.51 5.19 -4.87
CA GLY A 55 -32.74 5.07 -4.12
C GLY A 55 -32.95 3.63 -3.65
N GLY A 56 -34.10 3.42 -3.02
CA GLY A 56 -34.65 2.10 -2.72
C GLY A 56 -36.16 2.30 -2.61
N GLY A 57 -36.87 2.00 -3.70
CA GLY A 57 -38.33 2.04 -3.75
C GLY A 57 -38.95 0.77 -3.18
N GLY A 58 -40.11 0.92 -2.55
CA GLY A 58 -40.97 -0.21 -2.18
C GLY A 58 -42.06 0.15 -1.19
N GLY A 59 -43.30 0.28 -1.68
CA GLY A 59 -44.51 -0.09 -0.95
C GLY A 59 -45.26 1.02 -0.21
N GLU A 60 -46.37 1.48 -0.80
CA GLU A 60 -47.44 2.19 -0.10
C GLU A 60 -48.17 1.24 0.85
N GLY A 61 -48.20 1.59 2.13
CA GLY A 61 -48.99 0.93 3.16
C GLY A 61 -49.36 1.94 4.24
N ARG A 62 -50.62 2.39 4.22
CA ARG A 62 -51.22 3.25 5.25
C ARG A 62 -51.32 2.50 6.58
N GLY A 63 -50.89 3.13 7.67
CA GLY A 63 -51.36 2.83 9.03
C GLY A 63 -50.28 2.49 10.06
N GLY A 64 -50.32 3.22 11.19
CA GLY A 64 -49.72 2.80 12.46
C GLY A 64 -48.35 3.40 12.77
N GLY A 65 -48.29 4.33 13.73
CA GLY A 65 -47.02 4.83 14.30
C GLY A 65 -46.21 3.68 14.91
N ARG A 66 -44.95 3.54 14.50
CA ARG A 66 -43.99 2.57 15.04
C ARG A 66 -42.85 3.32 15.73
N PRO A 67 -42.40 2.90 16.93
CA PRO A 67 -41.25 3.50 17.58
C PRO A 67 -40.01 3.30 16.72
N GLY A 68 -39.16 4.33 16.65
CA GLY A 68 -38.03 4.44 15.73
C GLY A 68 -37.19 3.17 15.61
N LEU A 69 -37.19 2.56 14.43
CA LEU A 69 -36.25 1.52 14.05
C LEU A 69 -34.88 2.18 13.82
N HIS A 70 -34.11 2.35 14.90
CA HIS A 70 -32.68 2.54 14.77
C HIS A 70 -32.10 1.25 14.17
N PRO A 71 -31.45 1.28 13.00
CA PRO A 71 -30.79 0.10 12.47
C PRO A 71 -29.78 -0.39 13.51
N PRO A 72 -29.68 -1.71 13.76
CA PRO A 72 -28.74 -2.23 14.76
C PRO A 72 -27.33 -1.71 14.46
N PRO A 73 -26.53 -1.41 15.50
CA PRO A 73 -25.19 -0.90 15.30
C PRO A 73 -24.40 -1.89 14.46
N LEU A 74 -24.04 -1.47 13.25
CA LEU A 74 -23.28 -2.30 12.31
C LEU A 74 -21.96 -2.72 12.98
N SER A 75 -21.61 -3.98 12.79
CA SER A 75 -20.30 -4.48 13.24
C SER A 75 -19.18 -3.63 12.65
N ARG A 76 -18.03 -3.58 13.34
CA ARG A 76 -16.85 -2.86 12.86
C ARG A 76 -16.47 -3.27 11.43
N GLU A 77 -16.64 -4.54 11.10
CA GLU A 77 -16.35 -5.08 9.78
C GLU A 77 -17.35 -4.59 8.72
N GLU A 78 -18.63 -4.53 9.05
CA GLU A 78 -19.68 -4.09 8.14
C GLU A 78 -19.59 -2.57 7.84
N LYS A 79 -19.16 -1.78 8.82
CA LYS A 79 -18.79 -0.36 8.62
C LYS A 79 -17.60 -0.21 7.66
N ARG A 80 -16.55 -1.05 7.81
CA ARG A 80 -15.40 -1.05 6.88
C ARG A 80 -15.82 -1.44 5.47
N ARG A 81 -16.64 -2.49 5.33
CA ARG A 81 -17.18 -2.93 4.04
C ARG A 81 -17.97 -1.82 3.35
N ARG A 82 -18.85 -1.13 4.08
CA ARG A 82 -19.63 0.00 3.53
C ARG A 82 -18.73 1.15 3.07
N ARG A 83 -17.70 1.51 3.86
CA ARG A 83 -16.71 2.54 3.45
C ARG A 83 -15.98 2.15 2.18
N ARG A 84 -15.50 0.92 2.07
CA ARG A 84 -14.81 0.39 0.88
C ARG A 84 -15.74 0.32 -0.35
N ALA A 85 -17.02 0.11 -0.14
CA ALA A 85 -18.05 0.12 -1.17
C ALA A 85 -18.46 1.54 -1.63
N THR A 86 -17.94 2.61 -1.04
CA THR A 86 -18.19 3.96 -1.56
C THR A 86 -17.37 4.21 -2.83
N ALA A 87 -17.95 4.96 -3.78
CA ALA A 87 -17.25 5.34 -5.00
C ALA A 87 -15.98 6.15 -4.70
N LYS A 88 -16.04 7.06 -3.71
CA LYS A 88 -14.90 7.86 -3.25
C LYS A 88 -13.72 7.00 -2.78
N TYR A 89 -13.98 5.95 -1.99
CA TYR A 89 -12.92 5.04 -1.55
C TYR A 89 -12.30 4.30 -2.74
N ARG A 90 -13.13 3.75 -3.63
CA ARG A 90 -12.65 3.00 -4.79
C ARG A 90 -11.83 3.89 -5.74
N SER A 91 -12.29 5.11 -6.03
CA SER A 91 -11.58 6.03 -6.92
C SER A 91 -10.26 6.50 -6.32
N ALA A 92 -10.22 6.80 -5.02
CA ALA A 92 -9.00 7.13 -4.31
C ALA A 92 -7.99 5.97 -4.35
N HIS A 93 -8.44 4.74 -4.07
CA HIS A 93 -7.59 3.56 -4.13
C HIS A 93 -7.07 3.28 -5.55
N ALA A 94 -7.92 3.38 -6.57
CA ALA A 94 -7.53 3.21 -7.97
C ALA A 94 -6.50 4.27 -8.40
N THR A 95 -6.64 5.51 -7.92
CA THR A 95 -5.68 6.59 -8.20
C THR A 95 -4.33 6.33 -7.55
N ARG A 96 -4.32 5.91 -6.27
CA ARG A 96 -3.07 5.52 -5.58
C ARG A 96 -2.35 4.40 -6.30
N GLU A 97 -3.08 3.37 -6.72
CA GLU A 97 -2.49 2.25 -7.45
C GLU A 97 -1.95 2.66 -8.82
N ARG A 98 -2.66 3.56 -9.54
CA ARG A 98 -2.17 4.12 -10.81
C ARG A 98 -0.84 4.83 -10.62
N ILE A 99 -0.73 5.69 -9.60
CA ILE A 99 0.52 6.41 -9.27
C ILE A 99 1.65 5.44 -8.96
N ARG A 100 1.36 4.40 -8.15
CA ARG A 100 2.35 3.36 -7.80
C ARG A 100 2.88 2.65 -9.05
N VAL A 101 1.99 2.29 -9.98
CA VAL A 101 2.35 1.62 -11.24
C VAL A 101 3.09 2.58 -12.19
N GLU A 102 2.71 3.85 -12.23
CA GLU A 102 3.40 4.88 -13.01
C GLU A 102 4.83 5.08 -12.52
N ALA A 103 5.04 5.23 -11.21
CA ALA A 103 6.37 5.31 -10.60
C ALA A 103 7.23 4.09 -10.95
N PHE A 104 6.65 2.88 -10.89
CA PHE A 104 7.32 1.65 -11.30
C PHE A 104 7.71 1.67 -12.80
N ASN A 105 6.82 2.14 -13.67
CA ASN A 105 7.08 2.20 -15.11
C ASN A 105 8.14 3.27 -15.45
N LEU A 106 8.18 4.39 -14.73
CA LEU A 106 9.24 5.40 -14.85
C LEU A 106 10.61 4.80 -14.51
N ALA A 107 10.71 4.04 -13.40
CA ALA A 107 11.95 3.35 -13.06
C ALA A 107 12.41 2.36 -14.16
N PHE A 108 11.47 1.66 -14.79
CA PHE A 108 11.76 0.79 -15.95
C PHE A 108 12.23 1.58 -17.18
N ALA A 109 11.68 2.78 -17.41
CA ALA A 109 12.10 3.65 -18.49
C ALA A 109 13.51 4.20 -18.27
N GLU A 110 13.85 4.58 -17.03
CA GLU A 110 15.21 5.03 -16.68
C GLU A 110 16.22 3.89 -16.83
N LEU A 111 15.92 2.69 -16.30
CA LEU A 111 16.79 1.53 -16.48
C LEU A 111 17.04 1.25 -17.97
N ARG A 112 16.00 1.34 -18.80
CA ARG A 112 16.09 1.09 -20.24
C ARG A 112 17.08 2.03 -20.93
N LYS A 113 17.16 3.31 -20.55
CA LYS A 113 18.09 4.28 -21.19
C LYS A 113 19.55 3.90 -21.02
N LEU A 114 19.87 3.12 -19.98
CA LEU A 114 21.22 2.65 -19.69
C LEU A 114 21.59 1.37 -20.47
N LEU A 115 20.61 0.71 -21.11
CA LEU A 115 20.83 -0.57 -21.76
C LEU A 115 21.28 -0.39 -23.21
N PRO A 116 22.35 -1.08 -23.66
CA PRO A 116 22.79 -1.01 -25.03
C PRO A 116 21.83 -1.78 -25.96
N THR A 117 21.24 -1.11 -26.95
CA THR A 117 20.40 -1.74 -27.99
C THR A 117 20.70 -1.23 -29.40
N LEU A 118 20.57 -2.12 -30.39
CA LEU A 118 20.55 -1.79 -31.81
C LEU A 118 19.18 -2.17 -32.40
N PRO A 119 18.42 -1.25 -33.00
CA PRO A 119 18.58 0.21 -32.95
C PRO A 119 18.32 0.78 -31.53
N PRO A 120 18.72 2.04 -31.23
CA PRO A 120 18.60 2.63 -29.87
C PRO A 120 17.14 2.80 -29.42
N ASP A 121 16.20 2.84 -30.34
CA ASP A 121 14.76 2.98 -30.09
C ASP A 121 14.02 1.62 -30.07
N LYS A 122 14.74 0.49 -30.13
CA LYS A 122 14.17 -0.86 -30.10
C LYS A 122 13.29 -1.06 -28.88
N LYS A 123 11.98 -1.25 -29.05
CA LYS A 123 11.05 -1.56 -27.94
C LYS A 123 11.41 -2.88 -27.25
N LEU A 124 11.51 -2.85 -25.92
CA LEU A 124 11.86 -3.98 -25.06
C LEU A 124 10.72 -4.18 -24.07
N SER A 125 10.36 -5.43 -23.83
CA SER A 125 9.46 -5.83 -22.76
C SER A 125 10.16 -5.75 -21.39
N LYS A 126 9.37 -5.76 -20.30
CA LYS A 126 9.91 -5.72 -18.93
C LYS A 126 10.89 -6.87 -18.65
N ILE A 127 10.59 -8.07 -19.15
CA ILE A 127 11.48 -9.23 -18.96
C ILE A 127 12.79 -9.09 -19.75
N GLU A 128 12.74 -8.53 -20.96
CA GLU A 128 13.95 -8.28 -21.75
C GLU A 128 14.83 -7.21 -21.10
N ILE A 129 14.24 -6.12 -20.57
CA ILE A 129 14.97 -5.09 -19.82
C ILE A 129 15.72 -5.72 -18.65
N LEU A 130 15.06 -6.57 -17.85
CA LEU A 130 15.71 -7.23 -16.70
C LEU A 130 16.84 -8.16 -17.13
N ARG A 131 16.62 -9.00 -18.15
CA ARG A 131 17.63 -9.92 -18.66
C ARG A 131 18.84 -9.17 -19.20
N LEU A 132 18.61 -8.13 -20.00
CA LEU A 132 19.66 -7.34 -20.62
C LEU A 132 20.46 -6.55 -19.56
N ALA A 133 19.81 -6.02 -18.53
CA ALA A 133 20.48 -5.37 -17.41
C ALA A 133 21.45 -6.32 -16.69
N ILE A 134 21.01 -7.54 -16.39
CA ILE A 134 21.86 -8.57 -15.75
C ILE A 134 23.06 -8.88 -16.65
N CYS A 135 22.83 -9.16 -17.94
CA CYS A 135 23.91 -9.45 -18.88
C CYS A 135 24.89 -8.26 -19.01
N TYR A 136 24.38 -7.03 -19.01
CA TYR A 136 25.22 -5.86 -19.19
C TYR A 136 26.09 -5.57 -17.95
N ILE A 137 25.55 -5.72 -16.75
CA ILE A 137 26.35 -5.64 -15.51
C ILE A 137 27.46 -6.70 -15.53
N SER A 138 27.15 -7.96 -15.86
CA SER A 138 28.16 -9.02 -15.94
C SER A 138 29.24 -8.74 -17.00
N TYR A 139 28.84 -8.18 -18.15
CA TYR A 139 29.77 -7.79 -19.20
C TYR A 139 30.72 -6.69 -18.71
N LEU A 140 30.20 -5.64 -18.09
CA LEU A 140 31.02 -4.54 -17.58
C LEU A 140 32.00 -5.02 -16.49
N ASN A 141 31.55 -5.89 -15.57
CA ASN A 141 32.45 -6.49 -14.58
C ASN A 141 33.60 -7.26 -15.25
N HIS A 142 33.30 -8.09 -16.25
CA HIS A 142 34.34 -8.82 -16.97
C HIS A 142 35.34 -7.88 -17.67
N VAL A 143 34.87 -6.77 -18.26
CA VAL A 143 35.75 -5.78 -18.90
C VAL A 143 36.66 -5.07 -17.89
N LEU A 144 36.20 -4.87 -16.66
CA LEU A 144 36.96 -4.19 -15.59
C LEU A 144 37.94 -5.12 -14.85
N ASP A 145 37.66 -6.43 -14.82
CA ASP A 145 38.52 -7.43 -14.20
C ASP A 145 39.72 -7.86 -15.08
N VAL A 146 39.76 -7.41 -16.34
CA VAL A 146 40.84 -7.63 -17.32
C VAL A 146 41.81 -6.47 -17.30
#